data_AF-A0A950AZG6-F1
#
_entry.id   AF-A0A950AZG6-F1
#
_cell.length_a   1.000
_cell.length_b   1.000
_cell.length_c   1.000
_cell.angle_alpha   90.00
_cell.angle_beta   90.00
_cell.angle_gamma   90.00
#
_symmetry.space_group_name_H-M   'P 1'
#
loop_
_entity.id
_entity.type
_entity.pdbx_description
1 polymer ?
#
loop_
_entity_poly.entity_id
_entity_poly.type
_entity_poly.pdbx_seq_one_letter_code
_entity_poly.pdbx_strand_id
1 'polypeptide(L)'
;MKFRWTWCLPLIASVTLAACGTTDGGGASKPGPSGPAGDAASLTAYHWKLQQAFTPAGTDDQTWFLSSSQAPIVLDFADQRVVVKNLCNVMSSGYSVDGQRINLQRAMSTLRACNDNQLMMLEQKVARILPTAKQWNVQLGVGSEQPRLTLQFIDGTRWQFNGQPTAQTQYGSAPERMFLEVGPERKPCSAGAGRYQCLQVREIRYGDNGVKTYTGQWENFYSEIEGYKHEAGVSNVLRINRYKRQNVPADASAYAYVLDMVVSSTLENKRK
;
A
#
# COMPACT_ATOMS: atom_id res chain seq x y z
N MET A 1 72.32 31.40 49.98
CA MET A 1 71.44 30.90 51.08
C MET A 1 70.22 30.24 50.46
N LYS A 2 69.92 29.01 50.90
CA LYS A 2 68.86 28.12 50.38
C LYS A 2 67.49 28.54 50.91
N PHE A 3 66.46 28.60 50.06
CA PHE A 3 65.05 28.58 50.45
C PHE A 3 64.27 27.80 49.38
N ARG A 4 64.06 26.50 49.57
CA ARG A 4 62.98 25.80 50.30
C ARG A 4 61.62 25.91 49.60
N TRP A 5 61.31 24.77 48.97
CA TRP A 5 60.05 24.30 48.41
C TRP A 5 58.92 24.31 49.44
N THR A 6 57.73 24.75 49.03
CA THR A 6 56.46 24.39 49.66
C THR A 6 55.45 24.08 48.56
N TRP A 7 55.00 22.83 48.55
CA TRP A 7 53.93 22.32 47.71
C TRP A 7 52.59 22.80 48.28
N CYS A 8 51.73 23.37 47.43
CA CYS A 8 50.30 23.53 47.72
C CYS A 8 49.51 22.75 46.67
N LEU A 9 48.86 21.68 47.11
CA LEU A 9 47.82 20.96 46.36
C LEU A 9 46.60 21.88 46.16
N PRO A 10 46.06 22.04 44.94
CA PRO A 10 44.71 22.56 44.78
C PRO A 10 43.71 21.42 45.00
N LEU A 11 42.86 21.61 46.00
CA LEU A 11 41.68 20.79 46.27
C LEU A 11 40.73 20.88 45.06
N ILE A 12 40.33 19.71 44.56
CA ILE A 12 39.30 19.54 43.52
C ILE A 12 37.94 19.85 44.17
N ALA A 13 37.30 20.93 43.75
CA ALA A 13 35.90 21.23 44.06
C ALA A 13 35.04 20.88 42.84
N SER A 14 34.55 19.64 42.80
CA SER A 14 33.60 19.17 41.80
C SER A 14 32.24 19.82 42.05
N VAL A 15 31.90 20.88 41.31
CA VAL A 15 30.54 21.44 41.30
C VAL A 15 29.67 20.51 40.47
N THR A 16 28.91 19.64 41.14
CA THR A 16 27.87 18.83 40.51
C THR A 16 26.65 19.71 40.23
N LEU A 17 26.50 20.14 38.97
CA LEU A 17 25.22 20.66 38.50
C LEU A 17 24.21 19.49 38.49
N ALA A 18 23.31 19.49 39.46
CA ALA A 18 22.09 18.71 39.40
C ALA A 18 21.16 19.33 38.35
N ALA A 19 21.18 18.78 37.13
CA ALA A 19 20.15 19.07 36.15
C ALA A 19 18.84 18.40 36.61
N CYS A 20 17.81 19.20 36.85
CA CYS A 20 16.44 18.72 37.01
C CYS A 20 16.04 17.99 35.72
N GLY A 21 16.03 16.66 35.77
CA GLY A 21 15.38 15.86 34.75
C GLY A 21 13.87 16.04 34.88
N THR A 22 13.27 16.79 33.96
CA THR A 22 11.85 16.67 33.67
C THR A 22 11.63 15.31 33.03
N THR A 23 11.13 14.36 33.82
CA THR A 23 10.59 13.10 33.32
C THR A 23 9.30 13.41 32.56
N ASP A 24 9.43 13.79 31.30
CA ASP A 24 8.33 13.66 30.35
C ASP A 24 8.08 12.16 30.15
N GLY A 25 7.02 11.68 30.79
CA GLY A 25 6.36 10.41 30.47
C GLY A 25 5.68 10.51 29.11
N GLY A 26 6.44 10.79 28.05
CA GLY A 26 6.01 10.68 26.68
C GLY A 26 6.24 9.24 26.22
N GLY A 27 5.16 8.50 25.98
CA GLY A 27 5.25 7.18 25.36
C GLY A 27 6.17 7.23 24.15
N ALA A 28 7.26 6.45 24.17
CA ALA A 28 8.28 6.46 23.15
C ALA A 28 7.64 6.12 21.79
N SER A 29 7.40 7.14 20.97
CA SER A 29 7.05 6.96 19.56
C SER A 29 8.23 6.24 18.92
N LYS A 30 8.01 5.04 18.36
CA LYS A 30 9.08 4.31 17.66
C LYS A 30 9.69 5.23 16.60
N PRO A 31 11.02 5.41 16.56
CA PRO A 31 11.65 6.24 15.53
C PRO A 31 11.22 5.78 14.13
N GLY A 32 11.07 6.75 13.22
CA GLY A 32 10.73 6.47 11.83
C GLY A 32 11.80 5.66 11.11
N PRO A 33 11.49 5.09 9.94
CA PRO A 33 12.50 4.44 9.11
C PRO A 33 13.66 5.42 8.84
N SER A 34 14.88 4.91 8.88
CA SER A 34 16.08 5.60 8.48
C SER A 34 16.32 5.39 6.98
N GLY A 35 16.75 6.40 6.23
CA GLY A 35 17.00 6.23 4.79
C GLY A 35 16.97 7.53 3.98
N PRO A 36 16.93 7.44 2.65
CA PRO A 36 16.74 8.60 1.80
C PRO A 36 15.28 9.10 1.86
N ALA A 37 15.13 10.41 1.69
CA ALA A 37 13.83 11.01 1.40
C ALA A 37 13.35 10.51 0.03
N GLY A 38 12.08 10.12 -0.04
CA GLY A 38 11.41 9.78 -1.29
C GLY A 38 10.99 11.02 -2.08
N ASP A 39 10.69 10.80 -3.35
CA ASP A 39 10.22 11.79 -4.31
C ASP A 39 8.74 11.55 -4.71
N ALA A 40 8.23 12.31 -5.67
CA ALA A 40 6.85 12.18 -6.12
C ALA A 40 6.52 10.79 -6.70
N ALA A 41 7.50 10.11 -7.33
CA ALA A 41 7.34 8.75 -7.83
C ALA A 41 7.18 7.73 -6.68
N SER A 42 7.75 8.03 -5.52
CA SER A 42 7.59 7.21 -4.33
C SER A 42 6.13 7.13 -3.87
N LEU A 43 5.31 8.17 -4.09
CA LEU A 43 3.88 8.13 -3.75
C LEU A 43 3.13 7.02 -4.49
N THR A 44 3.46 6.77 -5.76
CA THR A 44 2.81 5.75 -6.59
C THR A 44 3.44 4.36 -6.44
N ALA A 45 4.61 4.29 -5.81
CA ALA A 45 5.38 3.04 -5.67
C ALA A 45 4.82 2.10 -4.57
N TYR A 46 3.93 2.60 -3.70
CA TYR A 46 3.44 1.84 -2.56
C TYR A 46 1.93 2.00 -2.35
N HIS A 47 1.32 0.95 -1.81
CA HIS A 47 0.05 0.99 -1.11
C HIS A 47 0.29 1.52 0.31
N TRP A 48 -0.21 2.71 0.63
CA TRP A 48 0.07 3.39 1.90
C TRP A 48 -1.01 3.05 2.93
N LYS A 49 -0.66 2.21 3.91
CA LYS A 49 -1.57 1.75 4.96
C LYS A 49 -1.40 2.58 6.23
N LEU A 50 -2.48 3.19 6.72
CA LEU A 50 -2.45 4.07 7.89
C LEU A 50 -1.95 3.29 9.11
N GLN A 51 -0.92 3.82 9.76
CA GLN A 51 -0.25 3.18 10.88
C GLN A 51 -0.39 3.99 12.17
N GLN A 52 -0.29 5.32 12.08
CA GLN A 52 -0.45 6.23 13.23
C GLN A 52 -1.12 7.51 12.77
N ALA A 53 -1.84 8.15 13.69
CA ALA A 53 -2.39 9.47 13.50
C ALA A 53 -2.15 10.30 14.76
N PHE A 54 -1.97 11.60 14.59
CA PHE A 54 -1.68 12.54 15.68
C PHE A 54 -2.62 13.72 15.61
N THR A 55 -3.10 14.15 16.78
CA THR A 55 -3.85 15.40 16.95
C THR A 55 -2.96 16.61 16.61
N PRO A 56 -3.54 17.81 16.45
CA PRO A 56 -2.77 19.05 16.33
C PRO A 56 -1.78 19.30 17.47
N ALA A 57 -2.07 18.81 18.68
CA ALA A 57 -1.19 18.90 19.84
C ALA A 57 -0.02 17.90 19.80
N GLY A 58 0.02 17.01 18.81
CA GLY A 58 1.05 15.98 18.66
C GLY A 58 0.81 14.71 19.48
N THR A 59 -0.35 14.58 20.13
CA THR A 59 -0.74 13.36 20.84
C THR A 59 -1.30 12.32 19.88
N ASP A 60 -1.11 11.04 20.19
CA ASP A 60 -1.66 9.93 19.40
C ASP A 60 -3.20 10.00 19.32
N ASP A 61 -3.75 9.85 18.11
CA ASP A 61 -5.18 9.97 17.82
C ASP A 61 -5.74 8.64 17.33
N GLN A 62 -6.25 7.85 18.28
CA GLN A 62 -6.86 6.55 17.99
C GLN A 62 -8.23 6.67 17.31
N THR A 63 -8.81 7.87 17.18
CA THR A 63 -10.14 8.05 16.57
C THR A 63 -10.17 7.88 15.04
N TRP A 64 -9.02 7.56 14.43
CA TRP A 64 -8.89 7.16 13.03
C TRP A 64 -8.91 5.64 12.82
N PHE A 65 -9.00 4.87 13.91
CA PHE A 65 -9.04 3.42 13.92
C PHE A 65 -10.34 2.96 14.60
N LEU A 66 -11.05 1.99 14.01
CA LEU A 66 -12.33 1.52 14.57
C LEU A 66 -12.12 0.35 15.54
N SER A 67 -11.51 -0.73 15.05
CA SER A 67 -11.23 -1.93 15.82
C SER A 67 -10.04 -2.68 15.21
N SER A 68 -9.50 -3.66 15.94
CA SER A 68 -8.43 -4.52 15.43
C SER A 68 -8.86 -5.43 14.28
N SER A 69 -10.17 -5.67 14.12
CA SER A 69 -10.72 -6.47 13.01
C SER A 69 -11.00 -5.64 11.75
N GLN A 70 -11.09 -4.31 11.86
CA GLN A 70 -11.26 -3.43 10.72
C GLN A 70 -9.91 -3.11 10.08
N ALA A 71 -9.82 -3.30 8.76
CA ALA A 71 -8.63 -2.88 8.02
C ALA A 71 -8.46 -1.35 8.10
N PRO A 72 -7.26 -0.84 8.38
CA PRO A 72 -7.03 0.61 8.45
C PRO A 72 -7.09 1.24 7.06
N ILE A 73 -7.24 2.56 7.04
CA ILE A 73 -7.30 3.38 5.82
C ILE A 73 -6.08 3.09 4.93
N VAL A 74 -6.31 2.92 3.63
CA VAL A 74 -5.24 2.77 2.63
C VAL A 74 -5.36 3.88 1.58
N LEU A 75 -4.22 4.49 1.22
CA LEU A 75 -4.10 5.44 0.13
C LEU A 75 -3.29 4.82 -1.01
N ASP A 76 -3.87 4.84 -2.21
CA ASP A 76 -3.20 4.44 -3.45
C ASP A 76 -3.13 5.64 -4.40
N PHE A 77 -1.92 6.04 -4.79
CA PHE A 77 -1.71 7.12 -5.75
C PHE A 77 -1.47 6.55 -7.15
N ALA A 78 -2.23 7.01 -8.14
CA ALA A 78 -2.06 6.66 -9.54
C ALA A 78 -2.71 7.74 -10.43
N ASP A 79 -2.12 8.03 -11.60
CA ASP A 79 -2.73 8.89 -12.63
C ASP A 79 -3.34 10.21 -12.10
N GLN A 80 -2.58 10.93 -11.25
CA GLN A 80 -3.01 12.20 -10.61
C GLN A 80 -4.27 12.07 -9.72
N ARG A 81 -4.60 10.86 -9.29
CA ARG A 81 -5.64 10.58 -8.30
C ARG A 81 -5.08 9.80 -7.11
N VAL A 82 -5.58 10.13 -5.93
CA VAL A 82 -5.46 9.30 -4.75
C VAL A 82 -6.79 8.58 -4.55
N VAL A 83 -6.73 7.26 -4.39
CA VAL A 83 -7.86 6.41 -4.04
C VAL A 83 -7.73 6.06 -2.56
N VAL A 84 -8.83 6.23 -1.82
CA VAL A 84 -8.92 5.86 -0.41
C VAL A 84 -9.76 4.59 -0.28
N LYS A 85 -9.17 3.58 0.35
CA LYS A 85 -9.78 2.25 0.56
C LYS A 85 -10.01 1.97 2.04
N ASN A 86 -10.71 0.86 2.31
CA ASN A 86 -11.07 0.34 3.64
C ASN A 86 -12.00 1.25 4.45
N LEU A 87 -12.76 2.10 3.75
CA LEU A 87 -13.92 2.82 4.26
C LEU A 87 -15.21 2.09 3.85
N CYS A 88 -16.38 2.65 4.13
CA CYS A 88 -17.63 2.04 3.68
C CYS A 88 -17.73 2.04 2.14
N ASN A 89 -17.32 3.15 1.54
CA ASN A 89 -17.17 3.35 0.10
C ASN A 89 -15.72 3.56 -0.29
N VAL A 90 -15.42 3.32 -1.57
CA VAL A 90 -14.14 3.77 -2.14
C VAL A 90 -14.27 5.25 -2.45
N MET A 91 -13.29 6.04 -2.01
CA MET A 91 -13.21 7.45 -2.33
C MET A 91 -12.06 7.72 -3.29
N SER A 92 -12.18 8.79 -4.08
CA SER A 92 -11.11 9.28 -4.94
C SER A 92 -10.99 10.79 -4.85
N SER A 93 -9.79 11.33 -4.92
CA SER A 93 -9.52 12.76 -5.00
C SER A 93 -8.43 13.02 -6.03
N GLY A 94 -8.57 14.07 -6.83
CA GLY A 94 -7.48 14.56 -7.66
C GLY A 94 -6.34 15.09 -6.79
N TYR A 95 -5.10 14.78 -7.11
CA TYR A 95 -3.93 15.27 -6.39
C TYR A 95 -2.87 15.87 -7.31
N SER A 96 -2.13 16.83 -6.76
CA SER A 96 -0.88 17.32 -7.35
C SER A 96 0.13 17.60 -6.24
N VAL A 97 1.42 17.57 -6.58
CA VAL A 97 2.50 17.87 -5.66
C VAL A 97 3.45 18.91 -6.25
N ASP A 98 3.91 19.82 -5.40
CA ASP A 98 4.94 20.82 -5.72
C ASP A 98 5.95 20.83 -4.57
N GLY A 99 7.11 20.22 -4.82
CA GLY A 99 8.03 19.83 -3.76
C GLY A 99 7.31 19.00 -2.69
N GLN A 100 7.38 19.45 -1.43
CA GLN A 100 6.70 18.80 -0.29
C GLN A 100 5.26 19.28 -0.06
N ARG A 101 4.73 20.18 -0.90
CA ARG A 101 3.33 20.57 -0.83
C ARG A 101 2.49 19.55 -1.58
N ILE A 102 1.35 19.19 -1.02
CA ILE A 102 0.33 18.38 -1.69
C ILE A 102 -0.96 19.18 -1.75
N ASN A 103 -1.62 19.14 -2.90
CA ASN A 103 -2.96 19.66 -3.06
C ASN A 103 -3.90 18.48 -3.36
N LEU A 104 -4.94 18.33 -2.55
CA LEU A 104 -6.00 17.36 -2.73
C LEU A 104 -7.32 18.07 -2.99
N GLN A 105 -7.98 17.69 -4.07
CA GLN A 105 -9.31 18.18 -4.39
C GLN A 105 -10.36 17.57 -3.44
N ARG A 106 -11.60 18.07 -3.51
CA ARG A 106 -12.72 17.44 -2.82
C ARG A 106 -12.86 15.99 -3.28
N ALA A 107 -12.97 15.10 -2.31
CA ALA A 107 -13.10 13.68 -2.60
C ALA A 107 -14.51 13.34 -3.12
N MET A 108 -14.56 12.44 -4.08
CA MET A 108 -15.77 11.81 -4.60
C MET A 108 -15.84 10.38 -4.07
N SER A 109 -16.99 9.98 -3.54
CA SER A 109 -17.24 8.65 -2.94
C SER A 109 -18.29 7.89 -3.74
N THR A 110 -18.24 6.55 -3.75
CA THR A 110 -19.37 5.74 -4.20
C THR A 110 -20.55 5.84 -3.21
N LEU A 111 -21.74 5.37 -3.61
CA LEU A 111 -22.94 5.43 -2.77
C LEU A 111 -23.43 4.03 -2.37
N ARG A 112 -22.69 3.39 -1.47
CA ARG A 112 -23.08 2.16 -0.77
C ARG A 112 -23.36 2.48 0.70
N ALA A 113 -24.38 1.81 1.26
CA ALA A 113 -24.60 1.73 2.70
C ALA A 113 -23.90 0.51 3.29
N CYS A 114 -23.28 0.68 4.45
CA CYS A 114 -22.68 -0.40 5.24
C CYS A 114 -23.49 -0.58 6.52
N ASN A 115 -23.54 -1.82 7.04
CA ASN A 115 -24.21 -2.11 8.30
C ASN A 115 -23.45 -1.56 9.53
N ASP A 116 -22.25 -1.02 9.32
CA ASP A 116 -21.41 -0.41 10.35
C ASP A 116 -21.49 1.13 10.27
N ASN A 117 -22.20 1.71 11.23
CA ASN A 117 -22.35 3.17 11.34
C ASN A 117 -21.01 3.88 11.64
N GLN A 118 -20.09 3.24 12.38
CA GLN A 118 -18.80 3.83 12.70
C GLN A 118 -17.92 3.92 11.45
N LEU A 119 -18.01 2.93 10.55
CA LEU A 119 -17.33 2.95 9.26
C LEU A 119 -17.85 4.06 8.33
N MET A 120 -19.17 4.29 8.32
CA MET A 120 -19.76 5.41 7.60
C MET A 120 -19.33 6.78 8.19
N MET A 121 -19.25 6.89 9.52
CA MET A 121 -18.75 8.11 10.17
C MET A 121 -17.26 8.36 9.88
N LEU A 122 -16.44 7.30 9.86
CA LEU A 122 -15.03 7.39 9.48
C LEU A 122 -14.88 7.88 8.04
N GLU A 123 -15.67 7.35 7.10
CA GLU A 123 -15.69 7.83 5.71
C GLU A 123 -15.97 9.32 5.63
N GLN A 124 -17.01 9.81 6.31
CA GLN A 124 -17.33 11.24 6.33
C GLN A 124 -16.22 12.08 6.98
N LYS A 125 -15.57 11.57 8.02
CA LYS A 125 -14.44 12.23 8.68
C LYS A 125 -13.25 12.35 7.73
N VAL A 126 -12.93 11.29 6.99
CA VAL A 126 -11.89 11.29 5.95
C VAL A 126 -12.24 12.28 4.83
N ALA A 127 -13.48 12.29 4.35
CA ALA A 127 -13.92 13.23 3.30
C ALA A 127 -13.76 14.70 3.68
N ARG A 128 -13.92 15.04 4.97
CA ARG A 128 -13.71 16.40 5.47
C ARG A 128 -12.24 16.78 5.59
N ILE A 129 -11.39 15.88 6.09
CA ILE A 129 -9.98 16.21 6.37
C ILE A 129 -9.08 16.08 5.13
N LEU A 130 -9.35 15.11 4.25
CA LEU A 130 -8.48 14.83 3.10
C LEU A 130 -8.14 16.07 2.24
N PRO A 131 -9.09 16.93 1.84
CA PRO A 131 -8.77 18.12 1.04
C PRO A 131 -7.99 19.20 1.80
N THR A 132 -7.78 19.05 3.10
CA THR A 132 -6.98 19.98 3.92
C THR A 132 -5.53 19.51 4.10
N ALA A 133 -5.12 18.42 3.44
CA ALA A 133 -3.72 18.03 3.40
C ALA A 133 -2.90 19.15 2.76
N LYS A 134 -1.81 19.55 3.42
CA LYS A 134 -0.95 20.66 2.96
C LYS A 134 0.46 20.20 2.62
N GLN A 135 0.97 19.21 3.33
CA GLN A 135 2.36 18.76 3.21
C GLN A 135 2.43 17.24 3.23
N TRP A 136 3.42 16.71 2.50
CA TRP A 136 3.72 15.30 2.45
C TRP A 136 5.23 15.08 2.51
N ASN A 137 5.65 13.93 3.03
CA ASN A 137 7.02 13.47 2.97
C ASN A 137 7.07 11.94 2.97
N VAL A 138 7.95 11.36 2.16
CA VAL A 138 8.23 9.93 2.16
C VAL A 138 9.63 9.67 2.69
N GLN A 139 9.76 8.63 3.49
CA GLN A 139 11.01 8.12 4.03
C GLN A 139 11.14 6.65 3.64
N LEU A 140 12.06 6.29 2.74
CA LEU A 140 12.03 4.98 2.07
C LEU A 140 12.48 3.79 2.94
N GLY A 141 13.14 4.04 4.07
CA GLY A 141 13.74 2.97 4.87
C GLY A 141 15.02 2.41 4.24
N VAL A 142 15.80 1.69 5.05
CA VAL A 142 16.95 0.90 4.59
C VAL A 142 16.79 -0.54 5.03
N GLY A 143 17.31 -1.48 4.23
CA GLY A 143 17.21 -2.91 4.53
C GLY A 143 15.76 -3.39 4.59
N SER A 144 15.33 -3.85 5.76
CA SER A 144 13.98 -4.38 5.99
C SER A 144 12.99 -3.36 6.56
N GLU A 145 13.40 -2.10 6.73
CA GLU A 145 12.51 -1.05 7.20
C GLU A 145 11.45 -0.72 6.14
N GLN A 146 10.19 -0.62 6.56
CA GLN A 146 9.11 -0.26 5.65
C GLN A 146 9.16 1.24 5.33
N PRO A 147 8.93 1.65 4.07
CA PRO A 147 8.77 3.04 3.71
C PRO A 147 7.65 3.69 4.52
N ARG A 148 7.81 4.96 4.88
CA ARG A 148 6.81 5.73 5.61
C ARG A 148 6.41 7.00 4.87
N LEU A 149 5.13 7.13 4.58
CA LEU A 149 4.53 8.39 4.13
C LEU A 149 3.97 9.14 5.35
N THR A 150 4.28 10.43 5.45
CA THR A 150 3.65 11.34 6.41
C THR A 150 2.83 12.37 5.65
N LEU A 151 1.56 12.53 6.02
CA LEU A 151 0.71 13.64 5.57
C LEU A 151 0.44 14.58 6.74
N GLN A 152 0.58 15.89 6.50
CA GLN A 152 0.22 16.91 7.47
C GLN A 152 -0.92 17.77 6.92
N PHE A 153 -1.90 18.04 7.77
CA PHE A 153 -3.10 18.80 7.46
C PHE A 153 -3.00 20.25 7.97
N ILE A 154 -3.88 21.12 7.45
CA ILE A 154 -3.88 22.54 7.80
C ILE A 154 -4.11 22.77 9.30
N ASP A 155 -4.99 21.97 9.92
CA ASP A 155 -5.32 22.04 11.35
C ASP A 155 -4.18 21.56 12.27
N GLY A 156 -3.10 21.01 11.72
CA GLY A 156 -1.98 20.44 12.48
C GLY A 156 -2.08 18.92 12.69
N THR A 157 -3.22 18.31 12.35
CA THR A 157 -3.36 16.84 12.32
C THR A 157 -2.28 16.24 11.42
N ARG A 158 -1.80 15.05 11.77
CA ARG A 158 -0.77 14.35 11.00
C ARG A 158 -1.05 12.86 10.92
N TRP A 159 -0.91 12.28 9.74
CA TRP A 159 -1.03 10.85 9.51
C TRP A 159 0.30 10.26 9.08
N GLN A 160 0.61 9.06 9.59
CA GLN A 160 1.76 8.27 9.17
C GLN A 160 1.28 6.92 8.64
N PHE A 161 1.79 6.56 7.46
CA PHE A 161 1.43 5.34 6.74
C PHE A 161 2.67 4.48 6.53
N ASN A 162 2.51 3.17 6.58
CA ASN A 162 3.52 2.23 6.10
C ASN A 162 3.25 1.86 4.65
N GLY A 163 4.29 1.85 3.82
CA GLY A 163 4.23 1.50 2.41
C GLY A 163 4.41 0.00 2.18
N GLN A 164 3.45 -0.61 1.48
CA GLN A 164 3.61 -1.94 0.88
C GLN A 164 3.89 -1.79 -0.61
N PRO A 165 4.96 -2.38 -1.18
CA PRO A 165 5.28 -2.21 -2.60
C PRO A 165 4.08 -2.57 -3.49
N THR A 166 3.80 -1.75 -4.50
CA THR A 166 2.91 -2.16 -5.59
C THR A 166 3.57 -3.28 -6.40
N ALA A 167 2.79 -4.05 -7.17
CA ALA A 167 3.34 -5.08 -8.04
C ALA A 167 4.39 -4.52 -9.03
N GLN A 168 4.18 -3.30 -9.53
CA GLN A 168 5.15 -2.62 -10.39
C GLN A 168 6.48 -2.36 -9.66
N THR A 169 6.43 -1.88 -8.41
CA THR A 169 7.62 -1.68 -7.58
C THR A 169 8.30 -3.00 -7.24
N GLN A 170 7.52 -4.03 -6.91
CA GLN A 170 8.00 -5.34 -6.54
C GLN A 170 8.71 -6.06 -7.69
N TYR A 171 8.16 -5.98 -8.91
CA TYR A 171 8.71 -6.66 -10.08
C TYR A 171 9.62 -5.79 -10.95
N GLY A 172 9.64 -4.47 -10.75
CA GLY A 172 10.53 -3.53 -11.43
C GLY A 172 10.29 -3.40 -12.93
N SER A 173 9.10 -3.78 -13.42
CA SER A 173 8.72 -3.65 -14.83
C SER A 173 7.36 -2.96 -14.96
N ALA A 174 7.14 -2.26 -16.07
CA ALA A 174 5.83 -1.71 -16.39
C ALA A 174 4.81 -2.85 -16.59
N PRO A 175 3.56 -2.68 -16.14
CA PRO A 175 2.54 -3.70 -16.34
C PRO A 175 2.19 -3.83 -17.83
N GLU A 176 2.20 -5.06 -18.33
CA GLU A 176 1.55 -5.39 -19.59
C GLU A 176 0.14 -5.86 -19.31
N ARG A 177 -0.85 -5.06 -19.71
CA ARG A 177 -2.25 -5.39 -19.50
C ARG A 177 -2.71 -6.45 -20.51
N MET A 178 -3.33 -7.50 -20.00
CA MET A 178 -3.92 -8.57 -20.81
C MET A 178 -5.26 -9.02 -20.24
N PHE A 179 -6.07 -9.70 -21.05
CA PHE A 179 -7.33 -10.29 -20.61
C PHE A 179 -7.33 -11.79 -20.84
N LEU A 180 -7.68 -12.54 -19.79
CA LEU A 180 -7.82 -13.98 -19.84
C LEU A 180 -9.24 -14.36 -19.43
N GLU A 181 -9.87 -15.21 -20.21
CA GLU A 181 -11.02 -15.96 -19.72
C GLU A 181 -10.51 -17.23 -19.04
N VAL A 182 -10.87 -17.39 -17.77
CA VAL A 182 -10.59 -18.57 -16.96
C VAL A 182 -11.81 -19.48 -16.99
N GLY A 183 -11.60 -20.75 -17.35
CA GLY A 183 -12.64 -21.75 -17.44
C GLY A 183 -13.17 -22.21 -16.07
N PRO A 184 -14.34 -22.87 -16.05
CA PRO A 184 -15.03 -23.27 -14.81
C PRO A 184 -14.34 -24.41 -14.06
N GLU A 185 -13.44 -25.14 -14.70
CA GLU A 185 -12.76 -26.30 -14.13
C GLU A 185 -11.25 -26.18 -14.37
N ARG A 186 -10.47 -26.47 -13.33
CA ARG A 186 -9.04 -26.75 -13.48
C ARG A 186 -8.87 -28.10 -14.17
N LYS A 187 -7.81 -28.23 -14.97
CA LYS A 187 -7.49 -29.50 -15.64
C LYS A 187 -6.15 -30.06 -15.15
N PRO A 188 -6.01 -31.40 -15.16
CA PRO A 188 -4.71 -32.03 -14.96
C PRO A 188 -3.69 -31.47 -15.96
N CYS A 189 -2.55 -31.04 -15.45
CA CYS A 189 -1.41 -30.60 -16.24
C CYS A 189 -0.13 -31.13 -15.60
N SER A 190 0.88 -31.42 -16.42
CA SER A 190 2.22 -31.79 -15.95
C SER A 190 3.19 -30.64 -16.22
N ALA A 191 3.87 -30.20 -15.18
CA ALA A 191 5.07 -29.37 -15.23
C ALA A 191 6.28 -30.13 -14.64
N GLY A 192 6.28 -31.46 -14.76
CA GLY A 192 7.27 -32.36 -14.14
C GLY A 192 6.66 -33.59 -13.47
N ALA A 193 7.38 -34.15 -12.49
CA ALA A 193 7.05 -35.42 -11.82
C ALA A 193 5.86 -35.36 -10.82
N GLY A 194 5.11 -34.26 -10.77
CA GLY A 194 3.98 -34.06 -9.86
C GLY A 194 2.62 -34.03 -10.58
N ARG A 195 1.55 -34.40 -9.87
CA ARG A 195 0.17 -34.16 -10.31
C ARG A 195 -0.20 -32.71 -10.00
N TYR A 196 -0.40 -31.89 -11.02
CA TYR A 196 -0.82 -30.49 -10.86
C TYR A 196 -2.18 -30.25 -11.53
N GLN A 197 -2.92 -29.27 -11.02
CA GLN A 197 -4.20 -28.83 -11.57
C GLN A 197 -4.07 -27.36 -12.02
N CYS A 198 -3.96 -27.16 -13.32
CA CYS A 198 -3.79 -25.84 -13.91
C CYS A 198 -5.15 -25.18 -14.17
N LEU A 199 -5.19 -23.86 -14.13
CA LEU A 199 -6.29 -23.12 -14.73
C LEU A 199 -6.36 -23.45 -16.23
N GLN A 200 -7.58 -23.52 -16.76
CA GLN A 200 -7.81 -23.45 -18.20
C GLN A 200 -8.02 -21.99 -18.55
N VAL A 201 -7.22 -21.45 -19.47
CA VAL A 201 -7.36 -20.06 -19.89
C VAL A 201 -7.45 -19.95 -21.40
N ARG A 202 -8.04 -18.85 -21.89
CA ARG A 202 -7.88 -18.41 -23.27
C ARG A 202 -7.76 -16.90 -23.31
N GLU A 203 -6.94 -16.40 -24.23
CA GLU A 203 -6.76 -14.98 -24.42
C GLU A 203 -8.05 -14.32 -24.95
N ILE A 204 -8.39 -13.17 -24.38
CA ILE A 204 -9.42 -12.27 -24.91
C ILE A 204 -8.74 -10.96 -25.30
N ARG A 205 -9.10 -10.41 -26.47
CA ARG A 205 -8.68 -9.05 -26.83
C ARG A 205 -9.91 -8.18 -27.08
N TYR A 206 -9.78 -6.93 -26.67
CA TYR A 206 -10.77 -5.89 -26.87
C TYR A 206 -10.17 -4.83 -27.80
N GLY A 207 -10.99 -4.28 -28.71
CA GLY A 207 -10.63 -3.07 -29.44
C GLY A 207 -10.72 -1.83 -28.55
N ASP A 208 -10.29 -0.69 -29.07
CA ASP A 208 -10.27 0.59 -28.33
C ASP A 208 -11.67 1.06 -27.89
N ASN A 209 -12.71 0.58 -28.59
CA ASN A 209 -14.12 0.82 -28.24
C ASN A 209 -14.67 -0.12 -27.15
N GLY A 210 -13.83 -0.97 -26.56
CA GLY A 210 -14.22 -1.94 -25.55
C GLY A 210 -14.97 -3.17 -26.08
N VAL A 211 -15.11 -3.33 -27.39
CA VAL A 211 -15.76 -4.50 -28.00
C VAL A 211 -14.76 -5.64 -28.11
N LYS A 212 -15.18 -6.86 -27.75
CA LYS A 212 -14.35 -8.07 -27.89
C LYS A 212 -14.06 -8.32 -29.37
N THR A 213 -12.78 -8.33 -29.74
CA THR A 213 -12.31 -8.52 -31.13
C THR A 213 -11.70 -9.89 -31.38
N TYR A 214 -11.25 -10.58 -30.32
CA TYR A 214 -10.60 -11.88 -30.43
C TYR A 214 -10.92 -12.79 -29.24
N THR A 215 -10.95 -14.09 -29.50
CA THR A 215 -11.03 -15.14 -28.48
C THR A 215 -10.11 -16.27 -28.90
N GLY A 216 -9.10 -16.55 -28.08
CA GLY A 216 -8.11 -17.58 -28.32
C GLY A 216 -8.63 -18.99 -28.09
N GLN A 217 -7.74 -19.96 -28.30
CA GLN A 217 -7.98 -21.36 -27.94
C GLN A 217 -7.73 -21.57 -26.45
N TRP A 218 -8.38 -22.58 -25.87
CA TRP A 218 -8.13 -22.98 -24.49
C TRP A 218 -6.75 -23.62 -24.34
N GLU A 219 -6.01 -23.20 -23.31
CA GLU A 219 -4.71 -23.72 -22.95
C GLU A 219 -4.56 -23.92 -21.44
N ASN A 220 -3.60 -24.76 -21.06
CA ASN A 220 -3.20 -24.90 -19.66
C ASN A 220 -2.42 -23.65 -19.23
N PHE A 221 -2.82 -23.05 -18.12
CA PHE A 221 -2.06 -21.98 -17.48
C PHE A 221 -1.24 -22.52 -16.32
N TYR A 222 0.07 -22.61 -16.53
CA TYR A 222 1.04 -23.22 -15.62
C TYR A 222 1.53 -22.26 -14.51
N SER A 223 0.84 -21.15 -14.31
CA SER A 223 1.13 -20.16 -13.28
C SER A 223 -0.13 -19.90 -12.46
N GLU A 224 0.03 -19.19 -11.35
CA GLU A 224 -1.10 -18.65 -10.59
C GLU A 224 -1.26 -17.16 -10.91
N ILE A 225 -2.44 -16.62 -10.61
CA ILE A 225 -2.75 -15.21 -10.76
C ILE A 225 -2.92 -14.64 -9.35
N GLU A 226 -2.01 -13.75 -8.94
CA GLU A 226 -2.07 -13.12 -7.62
C GLU A 226 -3.37 -12.32 -7.47
N GLY A 227 -4.05 -12.51 -6.34
CA GLY A 227 -5.34 -11.87 -6.05
C GLY A 227 -6.55 -12.55 -6.68
N TYR A 228 -6.37 -13.56 -7.55
CA TYR A 228 -7.47 -14.36 -8.09
C TYR A 228 -7.59 -15.70 -7.36
N LYS A 229 -8.82 -16.01 -6.93
CA LYS A 229 -9.17 -17.32 -6.37
C LYS A 229 -10.18 -17.98 -7.30
N HIS A 230 -9.81 -19.13 -7.85
CA HIS A 230 -10.68 -19.90 -8.74
C HIS A 230 -11.84 -20.52 -7.96
N GLU A 231 -13.03 -20.51 -8.58
CA GLU A 231 -14.23 -21.14 -8.06
C GLU A 231 -14.75 -22.17 -9.07
N ALA A 232 -14.90 -23.41 -8.63
CA ALA A 232 -15.37 -24.49 -9.49
C ALA A 232 -16.81 -24.22 -9.97
N GLY A 233 -17.05 -24.39 -11.27
CA GLY A 233 -18.34 -24.11 -11.89
C GLY A 233 -18.56 -22.63 -12.26
N VAL A 234 -17.55 -21.77 -12.09
CA VAL A 234 -17.61 -20.36 -12.46
C VAL A 234 -16.52 -20.05 -13.48
N SER A 235 -16.91 -19.53 -14.64
CA SER A 235 -15.95 -18.93 -15.57
C SER A 235 -15.83 -17.43 -15.30
N ASN A 236 -14.61 -16.89 -15.40
CA ASN A 236 -14.34 -15.47 -15.19
C ASN A 236 -13.57 -14.89 -16.36
N VAL A 237 -13.93 -13.69 -16.82
CA VAL A 237 -13.04 -12.89 -17.65
C VAL A 237 -12.28 -11.95 -16.73
N LEU A 238 -10.95 -12.05 -16.75
CA LEU A 238 -10.05 -11.29 -15.88
C LEU A 238 -9.30 -10.26 -16.70
N ARG A 239 -9.14 -9.05 -16.16
CA ARG A 239 -8.10 -8.10 -16.55
C ARG A 239 -6.91 -8.32 -15.63
N ILE A 240 -5.74 -8.55 -16.21
CA ILE A 240 -4.53 -8.94 -15.49
C ILE A 240 -3.41 -7.99 -15.90
N ASN A 241 -2.55 -7.65 -14.95
CA ASN A 241 -1.27 -7.00 -15.20
C ASN A 241 -0.17 -8.07 -15.14
N ARG A 242 0.52 -8.26 -16.27
CA ARG A 242 1.67 -9.14 -16.40
C ARG A 242 2.95 -8.34 -16.19
N TYR A 243 3.83 -8.84 -15.33
CA TYR A 243 5.12 -8.22 -15.03
C TYR A 243 6.25 -9.16 -15.39
N LYS A 244 7.27 -8.65 -16.07
CA LYS A 244 8.50 -9.40 -16.31
C LYS A 244 9.30 -9.45 -15.02
N ARG A 245 9.62 -10.66 -14.55
CA ARG A 245 10.41 -10.89 -13.34
C ARG A 245 11.90 -10.85 -13.69
N GLN A 246 12.70 -10.35 -12.76
CA GLN A 246 14.16 -10.33 -12.86
C GLN A 246 14.77 -11.54 -12.14
N ASN A 247 15.92 -12.03 -12.63
CA ASN A 247 16.70 -13.10 -12.00
C ASN A 247 15.89 -14.38 -11.69
N VAL A 248 15.06 -14.83 -12.63
CA VAL A 248 14.21 -16.02 -12.46
C VAL A 248 14.98 -17.29 -12.83
N PRO A 249 14.88 -18.37 -12.03
CA PRO A 249 15.36 -19.71 -12.42
C PRO A 249 14.74 -20.21 -13.73
N ALA A 250 15.46 -21.05 -14.46
CA ALA A 250 15.03 -21.55 -15.78
C ALA A 250 13.75 -22.42 -15.73
N ASP A 251 13.43 -23.00 -14.57
CA ASP A 251 12.26 -23.84 -14.31
C ASP A 251 11.04 -23.05 -13.80
N ALA A 252 11.16 -21.73 -13.62
CA ALA A 252 10.09 -20.88 -13.15
C ALA A 252 9.60 -19.92 -14.25
N SER A 253 8.32 -19.53 -14.19
CA SER A 253 7.75 -18.56 -15.12
C SER A 253 8.52 -17.24 -15.07
N ALA A 254 8.97 -16.76 -16.24
CA ALA A 254 9.58 -15.44 -16.40
C ALA A 254 8.62 -14.27 -16.08
N TYR A 255 7.34 -14.56 -15.86
CA TYR A 255 6.30 -13.59 -15.63
C TYR A 255 5.58 -13.81 -14.30
N ALA A 256 5.19 -12.70 -13.67
CA ALA A 256 4.19 -12.65 -12.62
C ALA A 256 2.89 -12.09 -13.18
N TYR A 257 1.76 -12.60 -12.69
CA TYR A 257 0.42 -12.22 -13.13
C TYR A 257 -0.36 -11.75 -11.93
N VAL A 258 -0.82 -10.50 -11.95
CA VAL A 258 -1.56 -9.89 -10.85
C VAL A 258 -2.94 -9.48 -11.35
N LEU A 259 -3.99 -9.92 -10.64
CA LEU A 259 -5.35 -9.54 -10.94
C LEU A 259 -5.52 -8.02 -10.78
N ASP A 260 -6.01 -7.38 -11.83
CA ASP A 260 -6.44 -5.98 -11.78
C ASP A 260 -7.94 -5.92 -11.48
N MET A 261 -8.75 -6.67 -12.23
CA MET A 261 -10.19 -6.82 -11.96
C MET A 261 -10.80 -8.06 -12.60
N VAL A 262 -11.92 -8.52 -12.02
CA VAL A 262 -12.85 -9.44 -12.68
C VAL A 262 -13.80 -8.62 -13.54
N VAL A 263 -13.74 -8.82 -14.86
CA VAL A 263 -14.57 -8.11 -15.85
C VAL A 263 -15.97 -8.72 -15.92
N SER A 264 -16.07 -10.05 -15.86
CA SER A 264 -17.34 -10.76 -15.84
C SER A 264 -17.20 -12.11 -15.13
N SER A 265 -18.31 -12.60 -14.59
CA SER A 265 -18.43 -13.93 -13.99
C SER A 265 -19.66 -14.62 -14.55
N THR A 266 -19.53 -15.89 -14.93
CA THR A 266 -20.63 -16.70 -15.46
C THR A 266 -20.70 -18.02 -14.70
N LEU A 267 -21.89 -18.35 -14.18
CA LEU A 267 -22.15 -19.66 -13.60
C LEU A 267 -22.39 -20.66 -14.72
N GLU A 268 -21.58 -21.72 -14.76
CA GLU A 268 -21.79 -22.84 -15.66
C GLU A 268 -22.80 -23.79 -15.04
N ASN A 269 -24.07 -23.63 -15.45
CA ASN A 269 -25.10 -24.60 -15.11
C ASN A 269 -24.76 -25.92 -15.78
N LYS A 270 -24.39 -26.94 -14.98
CA LYS A 270 -24.43 -28.34 -15.42
C LYS A 270 -25.88 -28.67 -15.75
N ARG A 271 -26.30 -28.47 -17.01
CA ARG A 271 -27.54 -29.07 -17.52
C ARG A 271 -27.37 -30.58 -17.30
N LYS A 272 -28.16 -31.13 -16.37
CA LYS A 272 -28.32 -32.57 -16.16
C LYS A 272 -28.93 -33.19 -17.41
#